data_AF-A0AAV8XIQ7-F1
#
_entry.id   AF-A0AAV8XIQ7-F1
#
_cell.length_a   1.000
_cell.length_b   1.000
_cell.length_c   1.000
_cell.angle_alpha   90.00
_cell.angle_beta   90.00
_cell.angle_gamma   90.00
#
_symmetry.space_group_name_H-M   'P 1'
#
loop_
_entity.id
_entity.type
_entity.pdbx_description
1 polymer ?
#
loop_
_entity_poly.entity_id
_entity_poly.type
_entity_poly.pdbx_seq_one_letter_code
_entity_poly.pdbx_strand_id
1 'polypeptide(L)'
;MERQGKFDINALEPALQYCTHLIYGYAAIKDDTLKLVPLNEQFDVIKDNYRHVTDLKRKYPKLKVLLSVGGNEDISGEGTERNLKYREIVSI
;
A
#
# COMPACT_ATOMS: atom_id res chain seq x y z
N MET A 1 -4.86 -1.33 -17.58
CA MET A 1 -5.71 -0.11 -17.68
C MET A 1 -5.35 0.77 -16.51
N GLU A 2 -4.44 1.73 -16.72
CA GLU A 2 -4.08 2.70 -15.68
C GLU A 2 -5.32 3.51 -15.32
N ARG A 3 -5.78 3.42 -14.07
CA ARG A 3 -6.85 4.28 -13.58
C ARG A 3 -6.31 5.71 -13.58
N GLN A 4 -6.83 6.56 -14.46
CA GLN A 4 -6.50 8.00 -14.60
C GLN A 4 -6.99 8.84 -13.40
N GLY A 5 -6.76 8.38 -12.18
CA GLY A 5 -6.78 9.23 -11.00
C GLY A 5 -5.35 9.66 -10.71
N LYS A 6 -4.98 10.90 -11.06
CA LYS A 6 -3.68 11.44 -10.64
C LYS A 6 -3.71 11.55 -9.11
N PHE A 7 -2.95 10.70 -8.43
CA PHE A 7 -2.76 10.82 -6.99
C PHE A 7 -1.99 12.12 -6.70
N ASP A 8 -2.60 12.98 -5.90
CA ASP A 8 -1.98 14.17 -5.33
C ASP A 8 -2.30 14.17 -3.83
N ILE A 9 -1.27 14.40 -3.01
CA ILE A 9 -1.39 14.52 -1.55
C ILE A 9 -2.42 15.59 -1.18
N ASN A 10 -2.50 16.68 -1.96
CA ASN A 10 -3.46 17.75 -1.73
C ASN A 10 -4.91 17.27 -1.83
N ALA A 11 -5.17 16.26 -2.66
CA ALA A 11 -6.50 15.67 -2.78
C ALA A 11 -6.91 14.85 -1.54
N LEU A 12 -5.95 14.42 -0.71
CA LEU A 12 -6.22 13.69 0.53
C LEU A 12 -6.59 14.61 1.70
N GLU A 13 -6.06 15.83 1.75
CA GLU A 13 -6.19 16.72 2.91
C GLU A 13 -7.62 16.94 3.42
N PRO A 14 -8.65 17.11 2.56
CA PRO A 14 -10.02 17.29 3.03
C PRO A 14 -10.58 16.08 3.79
N ALA A 15 -10.10 14.87 3.48
CA ALA A 15 -10.52 13.64 4.15
C ALA A 15 -9.80 13.42 5.50
N LEU A 16 -8.54 13.87 5.62
CA LEU A 16 -7.69 13.56 6.78
C LEU A 16 -8.21 14.12 8.10
N GLN A 17 -8.97 15.21 8.07
CA GLN A 17 -9.62 15.76 9.28
C GLN A 17 -10.66 14.82 9.89
N TYR A 18 -11.20 13.89 9.10
CA TYR A 18 -12.21 12.92 9.52
C TYR A 18 -11.63 11.52 9.78
N CYS A 19 -10.34 11.31 9.47
CA CYS A 19 -9.70 9.99 9.56
C CYS A 19 -8.73 9.93 10.75
N THR A 20 -8.76 8.81 11.47
CA THR A 20 -7.74 8.48 12.49
C THR A 20 -6.63 7.61 11.93
N HIS A 21 -6.92 6.85 10.87
CA HIS A 21 -5.99 5.94 10.19
C HIS A 21 -6.07 6.18 8.69
N LEU A 22 -4.89 6.27 8.05
CA LEU A 22 -4.71 6.26 6.61
C LEU A 22 -3.98 4.97 6.23
N ILE A 23 -4.59 4.20 5.34
CA ILE A 23 -4.05 2.91 4.89
C ILE A 23 -3.54 3.09 3.46
N TYR A 24 -2.22 3.08 3.26
CA TYR A 24 -1.61 3.13 1.94
C TYR A 24 -1.71 1.75 1.29
N GLY A 25 -2.42 1.66 0.15
CA GLY A 25 -2.60 0.42 -0.60
C GLY A 25 -1.85 0.47 -1.93
N TYR A 26 -1.12 -0.56 -2.35
CA TYR A 26 -0.72 -1.75 -1.59
C TYR A 26 0.73 -2.11 -1.88
N ALA A 27 1.36 -2.83 -0.95
CA ALA A 27 2.60 -3.57 -1.22
C ALA A 27 2.28 -5.03 -1.56
N ALA A 28 3.24 -5.71 -2.16
CA ALA A 28 3.17 -7.11 -2.55
C ALA A 28 4.15 -7.96 -1.75
N ILE A 29 3.99 -9.27 -1.86
CA ILE A 29 4.94 -10.27 -1.38
C ILE A 29 5.58 -10.93 -2.59
N LYS A 30 6.92 -11.00 -2.62
CA LYS A 30 7.64 -11.70 -3.67
C LYS A 30 7.58 -13.21 -3.44
N ASP A 31 7.10 -13.96 -4.42
CA ASP A 31 6.78 -15.39 -4.30
C ASP A 31 7.97 -16.27 -3.88
N ASP A 32 9.19 -15.94 -4.31
CA ASP A 32 10.38 -16.75 -4.09
C ASP A 32 11.06 -16.56 -2.73
N THR A 33 10.89 -15.37 -2.14
CA THR A 33 11.65 -14.93 -0.96
C THR A 33 10.76 -14.55 0.19
N LEU A 34 9.44 -14.47 -0.04
CA LEU A 34 8.42 -13.98 0.90
C LEU A 34 8.73 -12.58 1.45
N LYS A 35 9.52 -11.80 0.71
CA LYS A 35 9.88 -10.43 1.07
C LYS A 35 8.84 -9.46 0.58
N LEU A 36 8.62 -8.41 1.38
CA LEU A 36 7.76 -7.29 1.01
C LEU A 36 8.42 -6.47 -0.10
N VAL A 37 7.66 -6.18 -1.15
CA VAL A 37 8.08 -5.41 -2.32
C VAL A 37 7.02 -4.36 -2.69
N PRO A 38 7.40 -3.20 -3.25
CA PRO A 38 6.43 -2.24 -3.76
C PRO A 38 5.67 -2.85 -4.96
N LEU A 39 4.37 -2.56 -5.07
CA LEU A 39 3.61 -2.92 -6.28
C LEU A 39 3.98 -2.00 -7.45
N ASN A 40 4.35 -0.75 -7.18
CA ASN A 40 4.79 0.19 -8.20
C ASN A 40 6.03 0.93 -7.73
N GLU A 41 7.22 0.36 -7.96
CA GLU A 41 8.50 0.95 -7.55
C GLU A 41 8.70 2.37 -8.06
N GLN A 42 8.29 2.64 -9.31
CA GLN A 42 8.40 3.96 -9.93
C GLN A 42 7.59 5.04 -9.20
N PHE A 43 6.46 4.66 -8.64
CA PHE A 43 5.56 5.58 -7.95
C PHE A 43 5.83 5.61 -6.45
N ASP A 44 5.94 4.44 -5.82
CA ASP A 44 6.02 4.30 -4.37
C ASP A 44 7.39 4.70 -3.82
N VAL A 45 8.46 4.33 -4.54
CA VAL A 45 9.86 4.50 -4.11
C VAL A 45 10.54 5.63 -4.88
N ILE A 46 10.58 5.57 -6.21
CA ILE A 46 11.34 6.54 -7.03
C ILE A 46 10.74 7.94 -6.94
N LYS A 47 9.41 8.06 -6.87
CA LYS A 47 8.68 9.32 -6.65
C LYS A 47 8.39 9.59 -5.17
N ASP A 48 8.96 8.80 -4.27
CA ASP A 48 8.93 8.96 -2.81
C ASP A 48 7.51 9.05 -2.20
N ASN A 49 6.51 8.43 -2.82
CA ASN A 49 5.12 8.54 -2.34
C ASN A 49 4.90 7.89 -0.97
N TYR A 50 5.63 6.83 -0.63
CA TYR A 50 5.62 6.31 0.74
C TYR A 50 6.02 7.40 1.75
N ARG A 51 7.10 8.13 1.49
CA ARG A 51 7.57 9.20 2.38
C ARG A 51 6.54 10.32 2.44
N HIS A 52 6.11 10.82 1.29
CA HIS A 52 5.11 11.87 1.18
C HIS A 52 3.84 11.59 2.00
N VAL A 53 3.31 10.38 1.92
CA VAL A 53 2.12 9.99 2.70
C VAL A 53 2.43 9.87 4.19
N THR A 54 3.58 9.31 4.57
CA THR A 54 3.95 9.24 5.99
C THR A 54 4.23 10.61 6.62
N ASP A 55 4.71 11.58 5.84
CA ASP A 55 5.01 12.94 6.30
C ASP A 55 3.74 13.76 6.61
N LEU A 56 2.55 13.31 6.20
CA LEU A 56 1.27 13.89 6.62
C LEU A 56 1.10 13.89 8.14
N LYS A 57 1.79 13.00 8.86
CA LYS A 57 1.84 13.00 10.33
C LYS A 57 2.39 14.30 10.92
N ARG A 58 3.20 15.06 10.17
CA ARG A 58 3.69 16.37 10.61
C ARG A 58 2.55 17.39 10.73
N LYS A 59 1.60 17.35 9.79
CA LYS A 59 0.41 18.23 9.77
C LYS A 59 -0.75 17.67 10.60
N TYR A 60 -0.86 16.34 10.66
CA TYR A 60 -1.89 15.63 11.43
C TYR A 60 -1.22 14.69 12.46
N PRO A 61 -0.73 15.20 13.62
CA PRO A 61 0.06 14.41 14.58
C PRO A 61 -0.65 13.18 15.17
N LYS A 62 -1.99 13.15 15.13
CA LYS A 62 -2.80 12.03 15.60
C LYS A 62 -3.06 10.96 14.51
N LEU A 63 -2.71 11.24 13.26
CA LEU A 63 -2.94 10.35 12.13
C LEU A 63 -2.00 9.14 12.22
N LYS A 64 -2.56 7.94 12.16
CA LYS A 64 -1.80 6.70 12.00
C LYS A 64 -1.74 6.35 10.51
N VAL A 65 -0.54 6.17 9.98
CA VAL A 65 -0.33 5.73 8.59
C VAL A 65 0.18 4.30 8.64
N LEU A 66 -0.51 3.39 7.95
CA LEU A 66 -0.15 1.98 7.82
C LEU A 66 -0.03 1.62 6.33
N LEU A 67 0.84 0.65 6.04
CA LEU A 67 0.97 0.05 4.70
C LEU A 67 0.12 -1.22 4.65
N SER A 68 -0.78 -1.31 3.68
CA SER A 68 -1.53 -2.52 3.40
C SER A 68 -0.78 -3.40 2.41
N VAL A 69 -0.82 -4.71 2.62
CA VAL A 69 -0.15 -5.72 1.78
C VAL A 69 -1.21 -6.60 1.13
N GLY A 70 -1.07 -6.90 -0.16
CA GLY A 70 -2.04 -7.69 -0.92
C GLY A 70 -3.17 -6.86 -1.49
N GLY A 71 -4.30 -6.77 -0.78
CA GLY A 71 -5.41 -5.87 -1.14
C GLY A 71 -6.22 -6.26 -2.37
N ASN A 72 -6.13 -7.52 -2.82
CA ASN A 72 -6.59 -7.97 -4.15
C ASN A 72 -5.89 -7.29 -5.34
N GLU A 73 -4.83 -6.52 -5.09
CA GLU A 73 -4.02 -5.88 -6.14
C GLU A 73 -2.73 -6.69 -6.43
N ASP A 74 -2.16 -7.37 -5.42
CA ASP A 74 -1.15 -8.41 -5.63
C ASP A 74 -1.86 -9.76 -5.84
N ILE A 75 -2.09 -10.11 -7.11
CA ILE A 75 -2.71 -11.36 -7.52
C ILE A 75 -1.62 -12.33 -7.95
N SER A 76 -1.48 -13.46 -7.26
CA SER A 76 -0.62 -14.57 -7.66
C SER A 76 -1.39 -15.89 -7.68
N GLY A 77 -0.94 -16.81 -8.53
CA GLY A 77 -1.59 -18.12 -8.73
C GLY A 77 -2.98 -18.03 -9.36
N GLU A 78 -3.56 -19.20 -9.65
CA GLU A 78 -4.91 -19.34 -10.21
C GLU A 78 -5.70 -20.41 -9.44
N GLY A 79 -7.04 -20.36 -9.55
CA GLY A 79 -7.91 -21.37 -8.93
C GLY A 79 -7.67 -21.53 -7.43
N THR A 80 -7.39 -22.76 -6.99
CA THR A 80 -7.12 -23.11 -5.58
C THR A 80 -5.75 -22.63 -5.08
N GLU A 81 -4.85 -22.26 -5.98
CA GLU A 81 -3.51 -21.77 -5.65
C GLU A 81 -3.44 -20.25 -5.53
N ARG A 82 -4.58 -19.57 -5.74
CA ARG A 82 -4.65 -18.13 -5.65
C ARG A 82 -4.16 -17.63 -4.30
N ASN A 83 -3.17 -16.74 -4.32
CA ASN A 83 -2.63 -16.03 -3.16
C ASN A 83 -2.08 -16.97 -2.04
N LEU A 84 -1.62 -18.18 -2.38
CA LEU A 84 -1.07 -19.13 -1.40
C LEU A 84 0.07 -18.53 -0.56
N LYS A 85 0.92 -17.68 -1.16
CA LYS A 85 2.01 -16.97 -0.45
C LYS A 85 1.56 -16.23 0.80
N TYR A 86 0.34 -15.69 0.79
CA TYR A 86 -0.22 -14.99 1.94
C TYR A 86 -0.64 -15.93 3.06
N ARG A 87 -1.10 -17.13 2.72
CA ARG A 87 -1.44 -18.17 3.72
C ARG A 87 -0.19 -18.69 4.40
N GLU A 88 0.91 -18.83 3.67
CA GLU A 88 2.20 -19.26 4.23
C GLU A 88 2.71 -18.26 5.29
N ILE A 89 2.71 -16.96 4.95
CA ILE A 89 3.21 -15.91 5.86
C ILE A 89 2.41 -15.81 7.16
N VAL A 90 1.08 -15.94 7.10
CA VAL A 90 0.22 -15.81 8.30
C VAL A 90 0.13 -17.09 9.14
N SER A 91 0.67 -18.21 8.64
CA SER A 91 0.67 -19.49 9.37
C SER A 91 1.91 -19.67 10.26
N ILE A 92 2.80 -18.68 10.31
CA ILE A 92 3.97 -18.60 11.21
C ILE A 92 3.52 -18.02 12.55
#